data_AF-A0AAN9PB42-F1
#
_entry.id   AF-A0AAN9PB42-F1
#
_cell.length_a   1.000
_cell.length_b   1.000
_cell.length_c   1.000
_cell.angle_alpha   90.00
_cell.angle_beta   90.00
_cell.angle_gamma   90.00
#
_symmetry.space_group_name_H-M   'P 1'
#
loop_
_entity.id
_entity.type
_entity.pdbx_description
1 polymer ?
#
loop_
_entity_poly.entity_id
_entity_poly.type
_entity_poly.pdbx_seq_one_letter_code
_entity_poly.pdbx_strand_id
1 'polypeptide(L)'
;MTLLEIIKNASANPKSLDLPSNYPIVLNPHNIIPDLESDPFESSLIGWQISPRDVEIVDLAKKFFALLKTMLDDTNDLDKAEFIDVAALVLDGCIALEIWKLVEALIVNGVIGHSCYPNLVARLVEKKRSNLLCLCIKYAIDLGSSEILSILRYFLSPSKGAYKTMMTVKKE
;
A
#
# COMPACT_ATOMS: atom_id res chain seq x y z
N MET A 1 -5.61 -25.41 25.11
CA MET A 1 -6.99 -24.92 25.02
C MET A 1 -6.97 -23.68 24.13
N THR A 2 -7.64 -23.74 23.00
CA THR A 2 -7.65 -22.64 22.02
C THR A 2 -8.81 -21.68 22.31
N LEU A 3 -8.68 -20.40 21.91
CA LEU A 3 -9.76 -19.41 22.05
C LEU A 3 -11.08 -19.88 21.40
N LEU A 4 -10.98 -20.59 20.28
CA LEU A 4 -12.13 -21.17 19.58
C LEU A 4 -12.86 -22.24 20.39
N GLU A 5 -12.12 -23.10 21.10
CA GLU A 5 -12.71 -24.09 22.00
C GLU A 5 -13.41 -23.44 23.20
N ILE A 6 -12.85 -22.34 23.72
CA ILE A 6 -13.43 -21.60 24.85
C ILE A 6 -14.77 -20.96 24.45
N ILE A 7 -14.81 -20.31 23.29
CA ILE A 7 -16.03 -19.66 22.77
C ILE A 7 -17.12 -20.71 22.49
N LYS A 8 -16.75 -21.83 21.87
CA LYS A 8 -17.70 -22.92 21.57
C LYS A 8 -18.28 -23.54 22.84
N ASN A 9 -17.46 -23.72 23.88
CA ASN A 9 -17.92 -24.27 25.16
C ASN A 9 -18.79 -23.28 25.95
N ALA A 10 -18.50 -21.98 25.90
CA ALA A 10 -19.31 -20.95 26.55
C ALA A 10 -20.69 -20.79 25.89
N SER A 11 -20.77 -20.93 24.56
CA SER A 11 -22.04 -20.91 23.84
C SER A 11 -22.94 -22.11 24.15
N ALA A 12 -22.37 -23.28 24.42
CA ALA A 12 -23.11 -24.50 24.64
C ALA A 12 -23.69 -24.65 26.07
N ASN A 13 -23.23 -23.83 27.02
CA ASN A 13 -23.66 -23.93 28.41
C ASN A 13 -23.70 -22.54 29.08
N PRO A 14 -24.79 -21.77 28.90
CA PRO A 14 -24.95 -20.48 29.57
C PRO A 14 -25.20 -20.70 31.07
N LYS A 15 -24.14 -20.87 31.85
CA LYS A 15 -24.23 -20.90 33.32
C LYS A 15 -24.44 -19.49 33.86
N SER A 16 -25.28 -19.38 34.90
CA SER A 16 -25.63 -18.11 35.55
C SER A 16 -24.41 -17.36 36.10
N LEU A 17 -24.47 -16.04 35.95
CA LEU A 17 -23.39 -15.06 36.08
C LEU A 17 -23.11 -14.61 37.53
N ASP A 18 -22.95 -15.53 38.48
CA ASP A 18 -22.70 -15.16 39.89
C ASP A 18 -21.26 -15.43 40.38
N LEU A 19 -20.28 -15.54 39.47
CA LEU A 19 -18.86 -15.55 39.88
C LEU A 19 -18.16 -14.21 39.54
N PRO A 20 -17.46 -13.59 40.51
CA PRO A 20 -16.68 -12.39 40.25
C PRO A 20 -15.52 -12.71 39.30
N SER A 21 -15.50 -12.05 38.14
CA SER A 21 -14.46 -12.22 37.12
C SER A 21 -13.15 -11.55 37.57
N ASN A 22 -12.05 -12.31 37.60
CA ASN A 22 -10.68 -11.80 37.80
C ASN A 22 -10.10 -11.12 36.54
N TYR A 23 -10.90 -10.91 35.50
CA TYR A 23 -10.49 -10.26 34.26
C TYR A 23 -11.18 -8.90 34.12
N PRO A 24 -10.47 -7.86 33.65
CA PRO A 24 -10.99 -6.48 33.59
C PRO A 24 -12.10 -6.27 32.56
N ILE A 25 -12.50 -7.31 31.82
CA ILE A 25 -13.56 -7.25 30.81
C ILE A 25 -14.71 -8.14 31.29
N VAL A 26 -15.81 -7.50 31.69
CA VAL A 26 -17.07 -8.17 32.02
C VAL A 26 -17.82 -8.37 30.70
N LEU A 27 -17.87 -9.60 30.20
CA LEU A 27 -18.70 -9.98 29.07
C LEU A 27 -20.15 -10.15 29.56
N ASN A 28 -20.84 -9.03 29.77
CA ASN A 28 -22.25 -9.04 30.15
C ASN A 28 -23.10 -9.30 28.90
N PRO A 29 -23.91 -10.37 28.83
CA PRO A 29 -24.82 -10.61 27.71
C PRO A 29 -26.03 -9.66 27.72
N HIS A 30 -26.22 -8.87 28.78
CA HIS A 30 -27.25 -7.83 28.79
C HIS A 30 -26.80 -6.64 27.94
N ASN A 31 -27.44 -6.52 26.76
CA ASN A 31 -27.53 -5.36 25.87
C ASN A 31 -26.58 -4.20 26.21
N ILE A 32 -25.30 -4.36 25.85
CA ILE A 32 -24.39 -3.23 25.68
C ILE A 32 -24.83 -2.41 24.44
N ILE A 33 -25.52 -3.08 23.52
CA ILE A 33 -26.12 -2.47 22.34
C ILE A 33 -27.51 -1.97 22.78
N PRO A 34 -27.75 -0.65 22.82
CA PRO A 34 -29.09 -0.13 23.06
C PRO A 34 -30.04 -0.73 22.02
N ASP A 35 -31.29 -0.98 22.43
CA ASP A 35 -32.36 -1.52 21.58
C ASP A 35 -32.52 -0.60 20.37
N LEU A 36 -31.84 -0.94 19.28
CA LEU A 36 -31.91 -0.23 18.02
C LEU A 36 -33.24 -0.63 17.42
N GLU A 37 -34.24 0.24 17.56
CA GLU A 37 -35.46 0.16 16.76
C GLU A 37 -35.03 -0.06 15.31
N SER A 38 -35.43 -1.20 14.76
CA SER A 38 -35.14 -1.55 13.38
C SER A 38 -35.94 -0.63 12.47
N ASP A 39 -35.42 0.56 12.22
CA ASP A 39 -35.83 1.34 11.07
C ASP A 39 -35.67 0.44 9.82
N PRO A 40 -36.61 0.47 8.86
CA PRO A 40 -36.54 -0.33 7.65
C PRO A 40 -35.47 0.27 6.71
N PHE A 41 -34.21 0.22 7.12
CA PHE A 41 -33.08 0.41 6.23
C PHE A 41 -32.90 -0.87 5.42
N GLU A 42 -33.68 -0.98 4.35
CA GLU A 42 -33.35 -1.76 3.15
C GLU A 42 -32.13 -1.18 2.40
N SER A 43 -31.31 -0.31 3.00
CA SER A 43 -29.99 -0.05 2.47
C SER A 43 -29.06 -1.17 2.94
N SER A 44 -29.06 -2.24 2.15
CA SER A 44 -27.97 -3.20 2.01
C SER A 44 -26.61 -2.52 2.24
N LEU A 45 -25.62 -3.25 2.77
CA LEU A 45 -24.23 -2.82 3.01
C LEU A 45 -23.52 -2.36 1.70
N ILE A 46 -24.04 -1.31 1.08
CA ILE A 46 -23.64 -0.69 -0.19
C ILE A 46 -22.65 0.44 0.08
N GLY A 47 -22.45 0.84 1.33
CA GLY A 47 -21.49 1.89 1.72
C GLY A 47 -20.02 1.61 1.38
N TRP A 48 -19.71 0.41 0.88
CA TRP A 48 -18.39 0.03 0.37
C TRP A 48 -18.37 -0.23 -1.14
N GLN A 49 -19.44 0.12 -1.87
CA GLN A 49 -19.40 0.06 -3.33
C GLN A 49 -18.50 1.16 -3.87
N ILE A 50 -17.45 0.73 -4.56
CA ILE A 50 -16.57 1.57 -5.37
C ILE A 50 -17.46 2.35 -6.35
N SER A 51 -17.25 3.66 -6.47
CA SER A 51 -18.11 4.48 -7.32
C SER A 51 -18.05 3.98 -8.78
N PRO A 52 -19.11 4.11 -9.59
CA PRO A 52 -19.11 3.64 -10.98
C PRO A 52 -17.94 4.20 -11.80
N ARG A 53 -17.55 5.45 -11.53
CA ARG A 53 -16.37 6.10 -12.14
C ARG A 53 -15.07 5.40 -11.74
N ASP A 54 -14.94 5.03 -10.48
CA ASP A 54 -13.75 4.33 -9.99
C ASP A 54 -13.66 2.90 -10.58
N VAL A 55 -14.80 2.25 -10.83
CA VAL A 55 -14.84 0.96 -11.55
C VAL A 55 -14.35 1.12 -12.99
N GLU A 56 -14.78 2.17 -13.70
CA GLU A 56 -14.31 2.48 -15.06
C GLU A 56 -12.81 2.79 -15.09
N ILE A 57 -12.32 3.57 -14.12
CA ILE A 57 -10.88 3.86 -13.98
C ILE A 57 -10.09 2.57 -13.76
N VAL A 58 -10.57 1.67 -12.90
CA VAL A 58 -9.94 0.38 -12.64
C VAL A 58 -9.94 -0.51 -13.88
N ASP A 59 -11.03 -0.55 -14.65
CA ASP A 59 -11.10 -1.34 -15.88
C ASP A 59 -10.20 -0.79 -16.98
N LEU A 60 -10.14 0.54 -17.14
CA LEU A 60 -9.23 1.21 -18.05
C LEU A 60 -7.77 0.95 -17.68
N ALA A 61 -7.43 1.02 -16.40
CA ALA A 61 -6.09 0.70 -15.91
C ALA A 61 -5.70 -0.77 -16.18
N LYS A 62 -6.64 -1.71 -16.05
CA LYS A 62 -6.41 -3.12 -16.38
C LYS A 62 -6.19 -3.34 -17.87
N LYS A 63 -6.99 -2.70 -18.73
CA LYS A 63 -6.83 -2.77 -20.20
C LYS A 63 -5.50 -2.18 -20.64
N PHE A 64 -5.16 -1.02 -20.10
CA PHE A 64 -3.86 -0.40 -20.31
C PHE A 64 -2.71 -1.32 -19.87
N PHE A 65 -2.85 -1.99 -18.72
CA PHE A 65 -1.84 -2.96 -18.26
C PHE A 65 -1.67 -4.14 -19.20
N ALA A 66 -2.77 -4.71 -19.69
CA ALA A 66 -2.73 -5.80 -20.65
C ALA A 66 -2.02 -5.36 -21.94
N LEU A 67 -2.35 -4.17 -22.44
CA LEU A 67 -1.79 -3.62 -23.67
C LEU A 67 -0.29 -3.29 -23.52
N LEU A 68 0.11 -2.67 -22.40
CA LEU A 68 1.51 -2.40 -22.09
C LEU A 68 2.33 -3.70 -21.97
N LYS A 69 1.75 -4.73 -21.35
CA LYS A 69 2.39 -6.04 -21.21
C LYS A 69 2.58 -6.71 -22.58
N THR A 70 1.54 -6.72 -23.42
CA THR A 70 1.64 -7.25 -24.79
C THR A 70 2.68 -6.49 -25.60
N MET A 71 2.70 -5.16 -25.50
CA MET A 71 3.73 -4.35 -26.16
C MET A 71 5.14 -4.68 -25.67
N LEU A 72 5.32 -4.95 -24.37
CA LEU A 72 6.61 -5.35 -23.80
C LEU A 72 7.05 -6.75 -24.28
N ASP A 73 6.11 -7.66 -24.47
CA ASP A 73 6.38 -9.02 -24.95
C ASP A 73 6.67 -9.06 -26.48
N ASP A 74 6.19 -8.08 -27.26
CA ASP A 74 6.26 -8.03 -28.73
C ASP A 74 7.41 -7.16 -29.32
N THR A 75 8.34 -6.63 -28.50
CA THR A 75 9.33 -5.60 -28.92
C THR A 75 10.47 -6.06 -29.85
N ASN A 76 10.15 -6.48 -31.08
CA ASN A 76 11.15 -6.62 -32.16
C ASN A 76 11.10 -5.48 -33.20
N ASP A 77 9.98 -4.75 -33.33
CA ASP A 77 9.77 -3.77 -34.44
C ASP A 77 9.61 -2.30 -34.02
N LEU A 78 9.52 -1.98 -32.73
CA LEU A 78 9.39 -0.60 -32.26
C LEU A 78 10.78 0.02 -32.06
N ASP A 79 11.00 1.24 -32.56
CA ASP A 79 12.24 1.96 -32.28
C ASP A 79 12.41 2.09 -30.76
N LYS A 80 13.55 1.60 -30.28
CA LYS A 80 13.84 1.47 -28.84
C LYS A 80 13.72 2.82 -28.13
N ALA A 81 13.99 3.92 -28.84
CA ALA A 81 13.83 5.27 -28.32
C ALA A 81 12.36 5.65 -28.07
N GLU A 82 11.48 5.45 -29.07
CA GLU A 82 10.05 5.76 -28.93
C GLU A 82 9.38 4.94 -27.82
N PHE A 83 9.80 3.69 -27.66
CA PHE A 83 9.31 2.84 -26.58
C PHE A 83 9.69 3.36 -25.18
N ILE A 84 10.93 3.85 -25.01
CA ILE A 84 11.40 4.40 -23.72
C ILE A 84 10.60 5.66 -23.36
N ASP A 85 10.27 6.50 -24.33
CA ASP A 85 9.49 7.72 -24.11
C ASP A 85 8.04 7.40 -23.68
N VAL A 86 7.41 6.42 -24.33
CA VAL A 86 6.08 5.93 -23.91
C VAL A 86 6.14 5.33 -22.51
N ALA A 87 7.15 4.52 -22.21
CA ALA A 87 7.33 3.92 -20.89
C ALA A 87 7.55 4.98 -19.79
N ALA A 88 8.25 6.08 -20.08
CA ALA A 88 8.41 7.20 -19.17
C ALA A 88 7.07 7.90 -18.85
N LEU A 89 6.25 8.17 -19.88
CA LEU A 89 4.91 8.73 -19.70
C LEU A 89 3.99 7.80 -18.89
N VAL A 90 4.05 6.51 -19.18
CA VAL A 90 3.33 5.46 -18.45
C VAL A 90 3.73 5.49 -16.97
N LEU A 91 5.03 5.54 -16.68
CA LEU A 91 5.56 5.59 -15.33
C LEU A 91 5.06 6.81 -14.55
N ASP A 92 5.14 8.00 -15.16
CA ASP A 92 4.66 9.24 -14.55
C ASP A 92 3.15 9.18 -14.24
N GLY A 93 2.35 8.63 -15.18
CA GLY A 93 0.93 8.38 -14.98
C GLY A 93 0.66 7.40 -13.82
N CYS A 94 1.43 6.30 -13.75
CA CYS A 94 1.29 5.31 -12.67
C CYS A 94 1.62 5.91 -11.30
N ILE A 95 2.65 6.76 -11.21
CA ILE A 95 3.00 7.45 -9.95
C ILE A 95 1.91 8.45 -9.56
N ALA A 96 1.39 9.22 -10.51
CA ALA A 96 0.34 10.22 -10.27
C ALA A 96 -0.98 9.57 -9.81
N LEU A 97 -1.34 8.44 -10.41
CA LEU A 97 -2.53 7.64 -10.07
C LEU A 97 -2.30 6.66 -8.91
N GLU A 98 -1.11 6.65 -8.30
CA GLU A 98 -0.72 5.77 -7.20
C GLU A 98 -0.86 4.26 -7.50
N ILE A 99 -0.62 3.86 -8.75
CA ILE A 99 -0.68 2.45 -9.19
C ILE A 99 0.68 1.78 -8.98
N TRP A 100 1.04 1.58 -7.71
CA TRP A 100 2.39 1.13 -7.31
C TRP A 100 2.81 -0.23 -7.86
N LYS A 101 1.86 -1.15 -8.09
CA LYS A 101 2.16 -2.46 -8.69
C LYS A 101 2.74 -2.35 -10.09
N LEU A 102 2.32 -1.34 -10.86
CA LEU A 102 2.85 -1.08 -12.20
C LEU A 102 4.24 -0.48 -12.13
N VAL A 103 4.45 0.45 -11.22
CA VAL A 103 5.77 1.06 -10.97
C VAL A 103 6.79 -0.05 -10.62
N GLU A 104 6.41 -0.98 -9.74
CA GLU A 104 7.24 -2.15 -9.41
C GLU A 104 7.59 -2.99 -10.64
N ALA A 105 6.59 -3.38 -11.44
CA ALA A 105 6.81 -4.19 -12.63
C ALA A 105 7.75 -3.50 -13.65
N LEU A 106 7.57 -2.20 -13.87
CA LEU A 106 8.39 -1.41 -14.79
C LEU A 106 9.86 -1.33 -14.33
N ILE A 107 10.09 -1.18 -13.01
CA ILE A 107 11.45 -1.16 -12.43
C ILE A 107 12.10 -2.55 -12.56
N VAL A 108 11.40 -3.62 -12.15
CA VAL A 108 11.94 -4.99 -12.15
C VAL A 108 12.27 -5.48 -13.55
N ASN A 109 11.45 -5.11 -14.53
CA ASN A 109 11.65 -5.48 -15.93
C ASN A 109 12.67 -4.58 -16.66
N GLY A 110 13.22 -3.56 -16.01
CA GLY A 110 14.24 -2.68 -16.61
C GLY A 110 13.76 -1.88 -17.82
N VAL A 111 12.44 -1.65 -17.92
CA VAL A 111 11.81 -0.94 -19.06
C VAL A 111 12.12 0.56 -19.02
N ILE A 112 12.42 1.06 -17.82
CA ILE A 112 12.63 2.48 -17.54
C ILE A 112 14.06 2.88 -17.90
N GLY A 113 14.20 3.90 -18.75
CA GLY A 113 15.49 4.48 -19.10
C GLY A 113 16.15 5.26 -17.96
N HIS A 114 17.47 5.43 -18.03
CA HIS A 114 18.28 6.09 -16.98
C HIS A 114 17.80 7.51 -16.64
N SER A 115 17.33 8.27 -17.63
CA SER A 115 16.81 9.64 -17.47
C SER A 115 15.60 9.74 -16.54
N CYS A 116 14.87 8.65 -16.31
CA CYS A 116 13.64 8.65 -15.51
C CYS A 116 13.91 8.50 -14.01
N TYR A 117 15.04 7.91 -13.60
CA TYR A 117 15.34 7.62 -12.20
C TYR A 117 15.41 8.85 -11.29
N PRO A 118 15.96 10.01 -11.69
CA PRO A 118 15.97 11.21 -10.85
C PRO A 118 14.56 11.65 -10.43
N ASN A 119 13.63 11.74 -11.39
CA ASN A 119 12.23 12.10 -11.13
C ASN A 119 11.53 11.00 -10.33
N LEU A 120 11.68 9.74 -10.74
CA LEU A 120 11.12 8.58 -10.05
C LEU A 120 11.52 8.56 -8.56
N VAL A 121 12.80 8.66 -8.25
CA VAL A 121 13.31 8.65 -6.87
C VAL A 121 12.74 9.82 -6.07
N ALA A 122 12.74 11.03 -6.63
CA ALA A 122 12.18 12.21 -5.96
C ALA A 122 10.70 12.00 -5.57
N ARG A 123 9.88 11.49 -6.51
CA ARG A 123 8.46 11.21 -6.30
C ARG A 123 8.22 10.09 -5.28
N LEU A 124 9.01 9.02 -5.34
CA LEU A 124 8.91 7.90 -4.40
C LEU A 124 9.29 8.31 -2.97
N VAL A 125 10.29 9.19 -2.81
CA VAL A 125 10.67 9.80 -1.53
C VAL A 125 9.53 10.66 -0.99
N GLU A 126 8.94 11.53 -1.81
CA GLU A 126 7.81 12.38 -1.44
C GLU A 126 6.60 11.55 -0.95
N LYS A 127 6.27 10.50 -1.71
CA LYS A 127 5.16 9.58 -1.41
C LYS A 127 5.50 8.51 -0.35
N LYS A 128 6.72 8.54 0.22
CA LYS A 128 7.21 7.61 1.26
C LYS A 128 7.12 6.13 0.88
N ARG A 129 7.37 5.79 -0.39
CA ARG A 129 7.31 4.41 -0.90
C ARG A 129 8.68 3.72 -0.79
N SER A 130 9.05 3.36 0.44
CA SER A 130 10.34 2.73 0.76
C SER A 130 10.61 1.44 -0.02
N ASN A 131 9.59 0.59 -0.20
CA ASN A 131 9.72 -0.66 -0.93
C ASN A 131 10.17 -0.45 -2.38
N LEU A 132 9.62 0.56 -3.07
CA LEU A 132 9.97 0.88 -4.45
C LEU A 132 11.37 1.51 -4.54
N LEU A 133 11.75 2.32 -3.54
CA LEU A 133 13.13 2.86 -3.46
C LEU A 133 14.17 1.73 -3.35
N CYS A 134 13.86 0.67 -2.60
CA CYS A 134 14.71 -0.53 -2.54
C CYS A 134 14.80 -1.24 -3.91
N LEU A 135 13.70 -1.30 -4.66
CA LEU A 135 13.71 -1.87 -6.01
C LEU A 135 14.56 -1.04 -6.97
N CYS A 136 14.51 0.29 -6.88
CA CYS A 136 15.42 1.15 -7.65
C CYS A 136 16.88 0.80 -7.38
N ILE A 137 17.30 0.61 -6.12
CA ILE A 137 18.68 0.20 -5.82
C ILE A 137 19.01 -1.19 -6.39
N LYS A 138 18.05 -2.12 -6.32
CA LYS A 138 18.29 -3.52 -6.69
C LYS A 138 18.33 -3.74 -8.21
N TYR A 139 17.49 -3.04 -8.96
CA TYR A 139 17.27 -3.29 -10.38
C TYR A 139 17.75 -2.16 -11.30
N ALA A 140 17.97 -0.94 -10.79
CA ALA A 140 18.56 0.11 -11.61
C ALA A 140 20.03 -0.22 -11.88
N ILE A 141 20.38 -0.32 -13.15
CA ILE A 141 21.75 -0.61 -13.59
C ILE A 141 22.63 0.64 -13.39
N ASP A 142 22.06 1.85 -13.48
CA ASP A 142 22.81 3.11 -13.60
C ASP A 142 22.23 4.19 -12.68
N LEU A 143 22.08 3.88 -11.39
CA LEU A 143 21.61 4.88 -10.44
C LEU A 143 22.71 5.93 -10.20
N GLY A 144 22.44 7.19 -10.51
CA GLY A 144 23.41 8.27 -10.31
C GLY A 144 23.63 8.61 -8.83
N SER A 145 24.67 9.41 -8.57
CA SER A 145 25.07 9.78 -7.21
C SER A 145 24.01 10.62 -6.49
N SER A 146 23.28 11.48 -7.19
CA SER A 146 22.17 12.27 -6.66
C SER A 146 21.02 11.38 -6.19
N GLU A 147 20.70 10.35 -6.95
CA GLU A 147 19.63 9.40 -6.64
C GLU A 147 20.02 8.55 -5.44
N ILE A 148 21.23 7.96 -5.44
CA ILE A 148 21.75 7.19 -4.31
C ILE A 148 21.74 8.03 -3.03
N LEU A 149 22.25 9.26 -3.09
CA LEU A 149 22.28 10.17 -1.95
C LEU A 149 20.86 10.48 -1.45
N SER A 150 19.91 10.67 -2.36
CA SER A 150 18.51 10.94 -2.03
C SER A 150 17.86 9.74 -1.32
N ILE A 151 18.10 8.52 -1.81
CA ILE A 151 17.58 7.30 -1.18
C ILE A 151 18.22 7.07 0.19
N LEU A 152 19.54 7.19 0.30
CA LEU A 152 20.23 7.05 1.58
C LEU A 152 19.73 8.09 2.59
N ARG A 153 19.58 9.35 2.14
CA ARG A 153 19.02 10.41 2.99
C ARG A 153 17.61 10.08 3.46
N TYR A 154 16.76 9.52 2.60
CA TYR A 154 15.42 9.09 2.98
C TYR A 154 15.42 8.04 4.10
N PHE A 155 16.27 7.02 4.01
CA PHE A 155 16.34 5.96 5.02
C PHE A 155 17.08 6.34 6.29
N LEU A 156 18.13 7.17 6.18
CA LEU A 156 19.02 7.50 7.30
C LEU A 156 18.61 8.78 8.04
N SER A 157 17.76 9.63 7.46
CA SER A 157 17.33 10.85 8.14
C SER A 157 16.40 10.49 9.30
N PRO A 158 16.73 10.85 10.55
CA PRO A 158 15.82 10.64 11.67
C PRO A 158 14.52 11.41 11.42
N SER A 159 13.40 10.83 11.80
CA SER A 159 12.13 11.55 11.79
C SER A 159 12.26 12.81 12.67
N LYS A 160 11.51 13.87 12.36
CA LYS A 160 11.60 15.15 13.10
C LYS A 160 11.44 14.99 14.62
N GLY A 161 10.74 13.96 15.09
CA GLY A 161 10.62 13.63 16.51
C GLY A 161 11.79 12.81 17.07
N ALA A 162 12.37 11.91 16.28
CA ALA A 162 13.44 11.01 16.70
C ALA A 162 14.75 11.75 17.02
N TYR A 163 15.07 12.83 16.30
CA TYR A 163 16.29 13.61 16.56
C TYR A 163 16.33 14.17 17.99
N LYS A 164 15.20 14.67 18.49
CA LYS A 164 15.10 15.21 19.85
C LYS A 164 15.37 14.11 20.88
N THR A 165 14.76 12.94 20.71
CA THR A 165 14.95 11.76 21.57
C THR A 165 16.39 11.25 21.54
N MET A 166 17.01 11.18 20.36
CA MET A 166 18.43 10.78 20.23
C MET A 166 19.38 11.75 20.93
N MET A 167 19.09 13.06 20.87
CA MET A 167 19.87 14.07 21.59
C MET A 167 19.66 14.06 23.10
N THR A 168 18.51 13.56 23.58
CA THR A 168 18.26 13.33 25.01
C THR A 168 19.09 12.16 25.53
N VAL A 169 19.10 11.02 24.81
CA VAL A 169 19.92 9.86 25.18
C VAL A 169 21.42 10.17 25.15
N LYS A 170 21.89 11.01 24.21
CA LYS A 170 23.30 11.43 24.16
C LYS A 170 23.75 12.26 25.39
N LYS A 171 22.82 12.83 26.14
CA LYS A 171 23.10 13.69 27.31
C LYS A 171 23.08 12.93 28.64
N GLU A 172 22.64 11.68 28.66
CA GLU A 172 22.84 10.74 29.78
C GLU A 172 24.19 10.03 29.64
#